data_AF-A0AAD7F4W1-F1
#
_entry.id   AF-A0AAD7F4W1-F1
#
_cell.length_a   1.000
_cell.length_b   1.000
_cell.length_c   1.000
_cell.angle_alpha   90.00
_cell.angle_beta   90.00
_cell.angle_gamma   90.00
#
_symmetry.space_group_name_H-M   'P 1'
#
loop_
_entity.id
_entity.type
_entity.pdbx_description
1 polymer ?
#
loop_
_entity_poly.entity_id
_entity_poly.type
_entity_poly.pdbx_seq_one_letter_code
_entity_poly.pdbx_strand_id
1 'polypeptide(L)'
;MSPPPTPFPVDPHSNASPQEFLDFLHNLVAQNLDGDPAARIPAANKELWTTVVSGLSEQFLASFPSTDKVQWHVMHEKVKLAAASLDVIRRVSNRVEEVFHGPGDLARRTFARLLNFCNVVEMWLDVEFEQMDGLPTPRELADDALQTTLLVLRSLGGAVVHIAESKEPLWKTLRVILSESLDVVTDLISRSSTLVFPVSVTLFTKTPVQDATVQDSRQRINPSRSSSNLLATSRRFSAPRSTFLCNPFAPLYFPSGFSRI
;
A
#
# COMPACT_ATOMS: atom_id res chain seq x y z
N MET A 1 28.29 17.55 -21.07
CA MET A 1 27.55 16.31 -20.73
C MET A 1 26.19 16.74 -20.20
N SER A 2 25.13 16.48 -20.96
CA SER A 2 23.76 16.79 -20.54
C SER A 2 23.31 15.77 -19.48
N PRO A 3 22.54 16.17 -18.45
CA PRO A 3 21.97 15.23 -17.51
C PRO A 3 21.08 14.21 -18.25
N PRO A 4 21.09 12.93 -17.87
CA PRO A 4 20.16 11.96 -18.44
C PRO A 4 18.73 12.46 -18.20
N PRO A 5 17.84 12.36 -19.21
CA PRO A 5 16.45 12.76 -19.05
C PRO A 5 15.86 11.99 -17.87
N THR A 6 15.28 12.72 -16.92
CA THR A 6 14.53 12.12 -15.82
C THR A 6 13.42 11.26 -16.40
N PRO A 7 13.30 9.98 -16.02
CA PRO A 7 12.40 9.03 -16.70
C PRO A 7 10.91 9.38 -16.56
N PHE A 8 10.55 10.29 -15.65
CA PHE A 8 9.18 10.73 -15.45
C PHE A 8 9.07 12.24 -15.62
N PRO A 9 8.43 12.72 -16.70
CA PRO A 9 8.00 14.10 -16.81
C PRO A 9 6.74 14.26 -15.96
N VAL A 10 6.88 14.28 -14.64
CA VAL A 10 5.79 14.72 -13.77
C VAL A 10 6.02 16.21 -13.53
N ASP A 11 5.48 17.04 -14.41
CA ASP A 11 5.39 18.46 -14.10
C ASP A 11 4.49 18.58 -12.86
N PRO A 12 4.99 19.08 -11.72
CA PRO A 12 4.19 19.23 -10.49
C PRO A 12 3.03 20.22 -10.64
N HIS A 13 2.95 20.92 -11.78
CA HIS A 13 1.83 21.77 -12.18
C HIS A 13 0.94 21.15 -13.26
N SER A 14 1.24 19.92 -13.68
CA SER A 14 0.39 19.18 -14.61
C SER A 14 -0.92 18.84 -13.93
N ASN A 15 -2.01 19.42 -14.42
CA ASN A 15 -3.37 19.03 -14.09
C ASN A 15 -3.74 17.73 -14.81
N ALA A 16 -2.90 16.70 -14.71
CA ALA A 16 -3.13 15.42 -15.36
C ALA A 16 -4.46 14.84 -14.85
N SER A 17 -5.32 14.48 -15.80
CA SER A 17 -6.57 13.81 -15.52
C SER A 17 -6.33 12.41 -14.95
N PRO A 18 -7.27 11.86 -14.16
CA PRO A 18 -7.19 10.47 -13.69
C PRO A 18 -6.97 9.46 -14.82
N GLN A 19 -7.57 9.72 -15.99
CA GLN A 19 -7.43 8.87 -17.18
C GLN A 19 -6.00 8.91 -17.75
N GLU A 20 -5.41 10.10 -17.92
CA GLU A 20 -4.02 10.22 -18.41
C GLU A 20 -3.03 9.52 -17.48
N PHE A 21 -3.28 9.60 -16.16
CA PHE A 21 -2.46 8.89 -15.19
C PHE A 21 -2.64 7.37 -15.27
N LEU A 22 -3.87 6.88 -15.49
CA LEU A 22 -4.14 5.46 -15.72
C LEU A 22 -3.43 4.96 -16.98
N ASP A 23 -3.53 5.70 -18.08
CA ASP A 23 -2.83 5.39 -19.34
C ASP A 23 -1.32 5.39 -19.15
N PHE A 24 -0.79 6.32 -18.36
CA PHE A 24 0.61 6.33 -17.95
C PHE A 24 1.01 5.05 -17.20
N LEU A 25 0.20 4.58 -16.23
CA LEU A 25 0.50 3.32 -15.52
C LEU A 25 0.48 2.10 -16.46
N HIS A 26 -0.48 2.05 -17.39
CA HIS A 26 -0.52 0.98 -18.39
C HIS A 26 0.70 1.02 -19.32
N ASN A 27 1.11 2.20 -19.76
CA ASN A 27 2.31 2.37 -20.57
C ASN A 27 3.58 2.04 -19.79
N LEU A 28 3.65 2.42 -18.51
CA LEU A 28 4.74 2.06 -17.61
C LEU A 28 4.90 0.54 -17.54
N VAL A 29 3.78 -0.18 -17.37
CA VAL A 29 3.75 -1.64 -17.37
C VAL A 29 4.23 -2.16 -18.73
N ALA A 30 3.57 -1.79 -19.82
CA ALA A 30 3.86 -2.30 -21.16
C ALA A 30 5.33 -2.12 -21.59
N GLN A 31 5.94 -0.97 -21.26
CA GLN A 31 7.29 -0.65 -21.71
C GLN A 31 8.39 -1.20 -20.80
N ASN A 32 8.13 -1.35 -19.50
CA ASN A 32 9.19 -1.61 -18.52
C ASN A 32 8.98 -2.89 -17.70
N LEU A 33 7.73 -3.31 -17.51
CA LEU A 33 7.35 -4.39 -16.59
C LEU A 33 6.63 -5.54 -17.29
N ASP A 34 6.27 -5.39 -18.56
CA ASP A 34 5.79 -6.47 -19.43
C ASP A 34 6.99 -7.14 -20.11
N GLY A 35 6.99 -8.46 -20.14
CA GLY A 35 8.15 -9.25 -20.56
C GLY A 35 8.35 -10.48 -19.68
N ASP A 36 9.41 -11.23 -19.95
CA ASP A 36 9.71 -12.47 -19.24
C ASP A 36 9.77 -12.25 -17.71
N PRO A 37 8.91 -12.91 -16.91
CA PRO A 37 8.94 -12.83 -15.46
C PRO A 37 10.28 -13.24 -14.85
N ALA A 38 11.08 -14.05 -15.54
CA ALA A 38 12.43 -14.42 -15.12
C ALA A 38 13.45 -13.31 -15.38
N ALA A 39 13.19 -12.40 -16.33
CA ALA A 39 14.07 -11.28 -16.65
C ALA A 39 13.99 -10.20 -15.56
N ARG A 40 15.06 -10.09 -14.79
CA ARG A 40 15.24 -9.12 -13.70
C ARG A 40 15.61 -7.74 -14.23
N ILE A 41 15.06 -6.70 -13.61
CA ILE A 41 15.41 -5.30 -13.88
C ILE A 41 16.55 -4.92 -12.92
N PRO A 42 17.71 -4.45 -13.44
CA PRO A 42 18.88 -4.17 -12.62
C PRO A 42 18.64 -3.12 -11.53
N ALA A 43 19.34 -3.25 -10.41
CA ALA A 43 19.28 -2.33 -9.27
C ALA A 43 19.70 -0.88 -9.60
N ALA A 44 20.33 -0.61 -10.75
CA ALA A 44 20.68 0.74 -11.20
C ALA A 44 19.47 1.69 -11.28
N ASN A 45 18.27 1.15 -11.57
CA ASN A 45 17.03 1.93 -11.65
C ASN A 45 16.19 1.87 -10.36
N LYS A 46 16.74 1.37 -9.27
CA LYS A 46 15.99 1.10 -8.03
C LYS A 46 15.32 2.34 -7.42
N GLU A 47 16.00 3.48 -7.38
CA GLU A 47 15.47 4.70 -6.75
C GLU A 47 14.20 5.20 -7.46
N LEU A 48 14.18 5.03 -8.78
CA LEU A 48 13.02 5.30 -9.63
C LEU A 48 11.83 4.47 -9.17
N TRP A 49 12.02 3.15 -9.09
CA TRP A 49 10.97 2.21 -8.68
C TRP A 49 10.55 2.37 -7.23
N THR A 50 11.48 2.73 -6.35
CA THR A 50 11.20 3.08 -4.95
C THR A 50 10.24 4.26 -4.88
N THR A 51 10.48 5.30 -5.70
CA THR A 51 9.62 6.48 -5.79
C THR A 51 8.23 6.12 -6.31
N VAL A 52 8.16 5.31 -7.38
CA VAL A 52 6.88 4.83 -7.95
C VAL A 52 6.08 4.05 -6.92
N VAL A 53 6.68 3.02 -6.30
CA VAL A 53 5.99 2.17 -5.31
C VAL A 53 5.53 2.98 -4.10
N SER A 54 6.38 3.90 -3.61
CA SER A 54 6.02 4.79 -2.49
C SER A 54 4.83 5.69 -2.86
N GLY A 55 4.89 6.34 -4.03
CA GLY A 55 3.83 7.21 -4.51
C GLY A 55 2.51 6.48 -4.69
N LEU A 56 2.53 5.31 -5.33
CA LEU A 56 1.32 4.51 -5.54
C LEU A 56 0.68 4.04 -4.22
N SER A 57 1.52 3.58 -3.29
CA SER A 57 1.07 3.13 -1.98
C SER A 57 0.44 4.26 -1.15
N GLU A 58 1.05 5.45 -1.17
CA GLU A 58 0.61 6.59 -0.35
C GLU A 58 -0.58 7.35 -0.96
N GLN A 59 -0.64 7.49 -2.28
CA GLN A 59 -1.66 8.32 -2.92
C GLN A 59 -2.93 7.55 -3.28
N PHE A 60 -2.83 6.29 -3.72
CA PHE A 60 -3.98 5.54 -4.24
C PHE A 60 -4.48 4.47 -3.27
N LEU A 61 -3.57 3.70 -2.66
CA LEU A 61 -3.97 2.64 -1.73
C LEU A 61 -4.39 3.22 -0.37
N ALA A 62 -3.58 4.12 0.20
CA ALA A 62 -3.85 4.70 1.51
C ALA A 62 -5.10 5.61 1.55
N SER A 63 -5.49 6.17 0.40
CA SER A 63 -6.62 7.10 0.30
C SER A 63 -7.92 6.42 -0.09
N PHE A 64 -7.95 5.10 -0.25
CA PHE A 64 -9.13 4.40 -0.73
C PHE A 64 -10.33 4.58 0.22
N PRO A 65 -11.53 4.92 -0.28
CA PRO A 65 -12.67 5.25 0.56
C PRO A 65 -13.22 4.00 1.25
N SER A 66 -13.69 4.19 2.48
CA SER A 66 -14.55 3.26 3.19
C SER A 66 -16.01 3.42 2.74
N THR A 67 -16.82 2.39 3.03
CA THR A 67 -18.23 2.28 2.61
C THR A 67 -19.16 3.36 3.16
N ASP A 68 -18.78 4.00 4.27
CA ASP A 68 -19.53 5.08 4.93
C ASP A 68 -19.43 6.43 4.18
N LYS A 69 -18.46 6.57 3.27
CA LYS A 69 -18.15 7.87 2.64
C LYS A 69 -18.68 8.00 1.23
N VAL A 70 -18.68 6.90 0.49
CA VAL A 70 -18.89 6.89 -0.97
C VAL A 70 -19.61 5.60 -1.35
N GLN A 71 -20.33 5.59 -2.47
CA GLN A 71 -20.94 4.38 -3.04
C GLN A 71 -20.02 3.77 -4.11
N TRP A 72 -20.01 2.45 -4.27
CA TRP A 72 -19.06 1.77 -5.16
C TRP A 72 -19.16 2.24 -6.61
N HIS A 73 -20.38 2.45 -7.11
CA HIS A 73 -20.66 2.85 -8.50
C HIS A 73 -20.25 4.30 -8.84
N VAL A 74 -19.80 5.10 -7.88
CA VAL A 74 -19.20 6.42 -8.18
C VAL A 74 -17.67 6.39 -8.10
N MET A 75 -17.08 5.23 -7.80
CA MET A 75 -15.64 5.05 -7.59
C MET A 75 -14.91 4.44 -8.78
N HIS A 76 -15.51 4.42 -9.98
CA HIS A 76 -14.95 3.72 -11.15
C HIS A 76 -13.49 4.04 -11.44
N GLU A 77 -13.17 5.33 -11.53
CA GLU A 77 -11.80 5.78 -11.78
C GLU A 77 -10.84 5.33 -10.66
N LYS A 78 -11.31 5.39 -9.41
CA LYS A 78 -10.50 5.04 -8.24
C LYS A 78 -10.26 3.55 -8.13
N VAL A 79 -11.25 2.71 -8.47
CA VAL A 79 -11.13 1.25 -8.55
C VAL A 79 -10.13 0.89 -9.64
N LYS A 80 -10.23 1.47 -10.84
CA LYS A 80 -9.29 1.26 -11.95
C LYS A 80 -7.86 1.66 -11.57
N LEU A 81 -7.70 2.83 -10.95
CA LEU A 81 -6.39 3.31 -10.49
C LEU A 81 -5.80 2.44 -9.38
N ALA A 82 -6.61 1.96 -8.44
CA ALA A 82 -6.16 1.05 -7.41
C ALA A 82 -5.70 -0.29 -8.02
N ALA A 83 -6.47 -0.87 -8.94
CA ALA A 83 -6.10 -2.10 -9.64
C ALA A 83 -4.80 -1.94 -10.44
N ALA A 84 -4.66 -0.87 -11.23
CA ALA A 84 -3.42 -0.56 -11.95
C ALA A 84 -2.23 -0.33 -11.00
N SER A 85 -2.45 0.34 -9.86
CA SER A 85 -1.42 0.55 -8.84
C SER A 85 -0.94 -0.78 -8.25
N LEU A 86 -1.86 -1.69 -7.92
CA LEU A 86 -1.54 -3.03 -7.44
C LEU A 86 -0.73 -3.81 -8.48
N ASP A 87 -1.11 -3.78 -9.75
CA ASP A 87 -0.36 -4.47 -10.81
C ASP A 87 1.08 -3.94 -10.94
N VAL A 88 1.27 -2.62 -10.90
CA VAL A 88 2.61 -2.02 -10.93
C VAL A 88 3.43 -2.46 -9.70
N ILE A 89 2.89 -2.33 -8.49
CA ILE A 89 3.59 -2.71 -7.25
C ILE A 89 3.95 -4.20 -7.29
N ARG A 90 3.03 -5.05 -7.74
CA ARG A 90 3.21 -6.49 -7.89
C ARG A 90 4.36 -6.81 -8.83
N ARG A 91 4.35 -6.25 -10.03
CA ARG A 91 5.39 -6.50 -11.05
C ARG A 91 6.74 -5.94 -10.62
N VAL A 92 6.79 -4.75 -10.02
CA VAL A 92 8.02 -4.16 -9.47
C VAL A 92 8.61 -5.04 -8.38
N SER A 93 7.79 -5.50 -7.43
CA SER A 93 8.23 -6.38 -6.35
C SER A 93 8.81 -7.70 -6.84
N ASN A 94 8.28 -8.20 -7.97
CA ASN A 94 8.75 -9.46 -8.56
C ASN A 94 9.97 -9.29 -9.47
N ARG A 95 10.10 -8.17 -10.20
CA ARG A 95 11.11 -8.03 -11.28
C ARG A 95 12.28 -7.12 -10.92
N VAL A 96 12.08 -6.10 -10.10
CA VAL A 96 13.12 -5.09 -9.82
C VAL A 96 14.03 -5.56 -8.70
N GLU A 97 15.31 -5.71 -9.04
CA GLU A 97 16.32 -6.10 -8.07
C GLU A 97 16.47 -5.04 -6.98
N GLU A 98 16.61 -5.54 -5.77
CA GLU A 98 16.88 -4.73 -4.60
C GLU A 98 15.87 -3.61 -4.28
N VAL A 99 14.66 -3.59 -4.87
CA VAL A 99 13.71 -2.47 -4.69
C VAL A 99 13.39 -2.18 -3.22
N PHE A 100 13.35 -3.22 -2.38
CA PHE A 100 13.12 -3.11 -0.95
C PHE A 100 14.39 -3.09 -0.08
N HIS A 101 15.59 -3.13 -0.68
CA HIS A 101 16.83 -3.00 0.09
C HIS A 101 17.08 -1.54 0.49
N GLY A 102 17.96 -1.36 1.47
CA GLY A 102 18.45 -0.04 1.88
C GLY A 102 17.86 0.41 3.21
N PRO A 103 18.33 1.56 3.73
CA PRO A 103 18.01 2.03 5.07
C PRO A 103 16.56 2.56 5.21
N GLY A 104 15.74 2.44 4.16
CA GLY A 104 14.41 3.02 4.09
C GLY A 104 13.30 2.07 4.52
N ASP A 105 12.21 2.65 5.01
CA ASP A 105 11.02 1.92 5.45
C ASP A 105 10.07 1.57 4.31
N LEU A 106 10.55 1.46 3.07
CA LEU A 106 9.67 1.23 1.91
C LEU A 106 8.85 -0.05 2.08
N ALA A 107 9.51 -1.18 2.34
CA ALA A 107 8.83 -2.46 2.50
C ALA A 107 7.78 -2.43 3.63
N ARG A 108 8.15 -1.89 4.79
CA ARG A 108 7.26 -1.75 5.95
C ARG A 108 6.05 -0.87 5.63
N ARG A 109 6.29 0.29 5.00
CA ARG A 109 5.23 1.23 4.60
C ARG A 109 4.31 0.62 3.55
N THR A 110 4.86 0.03 2.49
CA THR A 110 4.09 -0.63 1.43
C THR A 110 3.25 -1.77 2.00
N PHE A 111 3.82 -2.61 2.88
CA PHE A 111 3.06 -3.64 3.59
C PHE A 111 1.90 -3.05 4.41
N ALA A 112 2.17 -2.03 5.23
CA ALA A 112 1.12 -1.40 6.04
C ALA A 112 0.01 -0.77 5.18
N ARG A 113 0.35 -0.18 4.02
CA ARG A 113 -0.65 0.37 3.09
C ARG A 113 -1.46 -0.72 2.40
N LEU A 114 -0.82 -1.79 1.96
CA LEU A 114 -1.51 -2.92 1.35
C LEU A 114 -2.45 -3.61 2.34
N LEU A 115 -2.00 -3.86 3.58
CA LEU A 115 -2.86 -4.45 4.61
C LEU A 115 -4.06 -3.55 4.92
N ASN A 116 -3.83 -2.24 5.08
CA ASN A 116 -4.89 -1.26 5.26
C ASN A 116 -5.87 -1.28 4.09
N PHE A 117 -5.36 -1.37 2.86
CA PHE A 117 -6.17 -1.44 1.66
C PHE A 117 -6.99 -2.73 1.60
N CYS A 118 -6.42 -3.90 1.92
CA CYS A 118 -7.17 -5.16 2.05
C CYS A 118 -8.34 -5.00 3.01
N ASN A 119 -8.09 -4.50 4.23
CA ASN A 119 -9.13 -4.28 5.23
C ASN A 119 -10.22 -3.32 4.73
N VAL A 120 -9.84 -2.25 4.02
CA VAL A 120 -10.82 -1.31 3.46
C VAL A 120 -11.67 -1.98 2.39
N VAL A 121 -11.06 -2.72 1.46
CA VAL A 121 -11.78 -3.41 0.38
C VAL A 121 -12.65 -4.55 0.92
N GLU A 122 -12.22 -5.24 1.98
CA GLU A 122 -13.02 -6.28 2.64
C GLU A 122 -14.36 -5.74 3.18
N MET A 123 -14.39 -4.50 3.68
CA MET A 123 -15.65 -3.87 4.10
C MET A 123 -16.66 -3.70 2.97
N TRP A 124 -16.22 -3.73 1.71
CA TRP A 124 -17.08 -3.63 0.53
C TRP A 124 -17.66 -4.98 0.08
N LEU A 125 -17.21 -6.11 0.64
CA LEU A 125 -17.68 -7.44 0.24
C LEU A 125 -19.15 -7.68 0.60
N ASP A 126 -19.63 -7.04 1.67
CA ASP A 126 -21.01 -7.16 2.16
C ASP A 126 -21.94 -6.07 1.61
N VAL A 127 -21.44 -5.18 0.75
CA VAL A 127 -22.23 -4.09 0.16
C VAL A 127 -22.79 -4.55 -1.18
N GLU A 128 -24.10 -4.39 -1.37
CA GLU A 128 -24.73 -4.63 -2.67
C GLU A 128 -24.26 -3.58 -3.69
N PHE A 129 -23.84 -4.04 -4.87
CA PHE A 129 -23.43 -3.17 -5.98
C PHE A 129 -23.85 -3.76 -7.32
N GLU A 130 -24.05 -2.89 -8.31
CA GLU A 130 -24.26 -3.31 -9.69
C GLU A 130 -22.91 -3.66 -10.33
N GLN A 131 -22.80 -4.88 -10.86
CA GLN A 131 -21.60 -5.28 -11.59
C GLN A 131 -21.53 -4.49 -12.92
N MET A 132 -20.40 -3.83 -13.14
CA MET A 132 -20.17 -3.03 -14.34
C MET A 132 -19.03 -3.63 -15.15
N ASP A 133 -19.22 -3.68 -16.47
CA ASP A 133 -18.26 -4.32 -17.37
C ASP A 133 -16.89 -3.60 -17.33
N GLY A 134 -15.82 -4.40 -17.30
CA GLY A 134 -14.44 -3.91 -17.22
C GLY A 134 -14.03 -3.26 -15.88
N LEU A 135 -14.84 -3.37 -14.83
CA LEU A 135 -14.50 -2.91 -13.47
C LEU A 135 -14.30 -4.11 -12.53
N PRO A 136 -13.14 -4.18 -11.84
CA PRO A 136 -12.95 -5.19 -10.79
C PRO A 136 -14.03 -5.11 -9.73
N THR A 137 -14.53 -6.26 -9.32
CA THR A 137 -15.38 -6.40 -8.14
C THR A 137 -14.55 -6.16 -6.85
N PRO A 138 -15.18 -5.82 -5.72
CA PRO A 138 -14.48 -5.74 -4.44
C PRO A 138 -13.71 -7.01 -4.09
N ARG A 139 -14.24 -8.18 -4.43
CA ARG A 139 -13.58 -9.47 -4.21
C ARG A 139 -12.30 -9.61 -5.04
N GLU A 140 -12.36 -9.35 -6.33
CA GLU A 140 -11.18 -9.40 -7.20
C GLU A 140 -10.11 -8.41 -6.75
N LEU A 141 -10.52 -7.20 -6.35
CA LEU A 141 -9.60 -6.18 -5.86
C LEU A 141 -8.95 -6.55 -4.51
N ALA A 142 -9.69 -7.22 -3.62
CA ALA A 142 -9.17 -7.76 -2.36
C ALA A 142 -8.17 -8.89 -2.62
N ASP A 143 -8.49 -9.81 -3.53
CA ASP A 143 -7.61 -10.91 -3.92
C ASP A 143 -6.31 -10.38 -4.52
N ASP A 144 -6.38 -9.39 -5.42
CA ASP A 144 -5.20 -8.74 -6.02
C ASP A 144 -4.33 -8.03 -4.97
N ALA A 145 -4.96 -7.35 -4.01
CA ALA A 145 -4.25 -6.70 -2.91
C ALA A 145 -3.53 -7.71 -2.01
N LEU A 146 -4.19 -8.82 -1.68
CA LEU A 146 -3.61 -9.91 -0.90
C LEU A 146 -2.44 -10.55 -1.65
N GLN A 147 -2.60 -10.88 -2.93
CA GLN A 147 -1.52 -11.44 -3.75
C GLN A 147 -0.33 -10.49 -3.85
N THR A 148 -0.59 -9.19 -4.02
CA THR A 148 0.45 -8.16 -4.03
C THR A 148 1.18 -8.10 -2.70
N THR A 149 0.45 -8.17 -1.58
CA THR A 149 1.03 -8.24 -0.23
C THR A 149 1.94 -9.44 -0.06
N LEU A 150 1.49 -10.63 -0.48
CA LEU A 150 2.28 -11.86 -0.41
C LEU A 150 3.55 -11.77 -1.27
N LEU A 151 3.48 -11.16 -2.44
CA LEU A 151 4.65 -10.98 -3.31
C LEU A 151 5.67 -10.01 -2.71
N VAL A 152 5.21 -8.91 -2.09
CA VAL A 152 6.08 -8.02 -1.30
C VAL A 152 6.78 -8.82 -0.21
N LEU A 153 6.06 -9.61 0.60
CA LEU A 153 6.65 -10.42 1.66
C LEU A 153 7.64 -11.48 1.13
N ARG A 154 7.30 -12.16 0.03
CA ARG A 154 8.18 -13.14 -0.62
C ARG A 154 9.47 -12.50 -1.13
N SER A 155 9.40 -11.28 -1.68
CA SER A 155 10.59 -10.55 -2.14
C SER A 155 11.58 -10.26 -1.00
N LEU A 156 11.08 -10.14 0.25
CA LEU A 156 11.92 -9.97 1.44
C LEU A 156 12.56 -11.28 1.93
N GLY A 157 11.94 -12.42 1.64
CA GLY A 157 12.43 -13.74 2.03
C GLY A 157 13.35 -14.42 1.00
N GLY A 158 13.21 -14.08 -0.28
CA GLY A 158 13.87 -14.79 -1.39
C GLY A 158 15.37 -14.52 -1.59
N ALA A 159 15.94 -13.52 -0.92
CA ALA A 159 17.34 -13.15 -1.07
C ALA A 159 18.25 -13.87 -0.06
N VAL A 160 18.45 -15.18 -0.23
CA VAL A 160 19.61 -15.89 0.37
C VAL A 160 20.76 -15.92 -0.65
N VAL A 161 20.95 -14.83 -1.38
CA VAL A 161 22.16 -14.64 -2.18
C VAL A 161 23.13 -13.87 -1.29
N HIS A 162 24.18 -14.55 -0.84
CA HIS A 162 25.26 -13.97 -0.06
C HIS A 162 26.00 -12.93 -0.91
N ILE A 163 25.48 -11.70 -0.97
CA ILE A 163 26.22 -10.56 -1.50
C ILE A 163 27.13 -10.08 -0.38
N ALA A 164 28.43 -10.17 -0.63
CA ALA A 164 29.48 -9.76 0.29
C ALA A 164 29.32 -8.28 0.69
N GLU A 165 29.41 -8.06 2.01
CA GLU A 165 29.83 -6.81 2.65
C GLU A 165 28.98 -5.56 2.39
N SER A 166 28.00 -5.33 3.28
CA SER A 166 27.57 -4.01 3.83
C SER A 166 26.07 -3.73 3.87
N LYS A 167 25.19 -4.59 3.34
CA LYS A 167 23.73 -4.35 3.37
C LYS A 167 23.03 -5.21 4.43
N GLU A 168 22.13 -4.59 5.19
CA GLU A 168 21.26 -5.31 6.13
C GLU A 168 20.39 -6.32 5.35
N PRO A 169 20.33 -7.60 5.76
CA PRO A 169 19.62 -8.60 4.99
C PRO A 169 18.11 -8.41 5.06
N LEU A 170 17.41 -8.53 3.91
CA LEU A 170 15.97 -8.31 3.80
C LEU A 170 15.12 -9.18 4.74
N TRP A 171 15.60 -10.37 5.09
CA TRP A 171 14.88 -11.26 6.01
C TRP A 171 14.68 -10.62 7.40
N LYS A 172 15.53 -9.66 7.80
CA LYS A 172 15.33 -8.91 9.05
C LYS A 172 14.10 -8.02 8.94
N THR A 173 13.94 -7.31 7.82
CA THR A 173 12.74 -6.51 7.55
C THR A 173 11.49 -7.38 7.54
N LEU A 174 11.54 -8.55 6.91
CA LEU A 174 10.44 -9.53 6.95
C LEU A 174 10.12 -9.94 8.39
N ARG A 175 11.13 -10.26 9.21
CA ARG A 175 10.95 -10.62 10.62
C ARG A 175 10.29 -9.49 11.41
N VAL A 176 10.69 -8.24 11.18
CA VAL A 176 10.07 -7.06 11.82
C VAL A 176 8.60 -6.97 11.44
N ILE A 177 8.26 -7.12 10.15
CA ILE A 177 6.86 -7.10 9.68
C ILE A 177 6.01 -8.20 10.33
N LEU A 178 6.54 -9.42 10.38
CA LEU A 178 5.84 -10.57 10.98
C LEU A 178 5.67 -10.40 12.48
N SER A 179 6.71 -9.93 13.17
CA SER A 179 6.65 -9.69 14.63
C SER A 179 5.62 -8.61 14.95
N GLU A 180 5.64 -7.49 14.24
CA GLU A 180 4.64 -6.42 14.40
C GLU A 180 3.22 -6.95 14.18
N SER A 181 3.00 -7.77 13.14
CA SER A 181 1.68 -8.33 12.83
C SER A 181 1.20 -9.27 13.94
N LEU A 182 2.09 -10.10 14.49
CA LEU A 182 1.78 -10.99 15.62
C LEU A 182 1.52 -10.20 16.91
N ASP A 183 2.28 -9.15 17.17
CA ASP A 183 2.12 -8.30 18.35
C ASP A 183 0.75 -7.61 18.33
N VAL A 184 0.32 -7.09 17.16
CA VAL A 184 -1.01 -6.51 16.98
C VAL A 184 -2.12 -7.54 17.23
N VAL A 185 -2.01 -8.73 16.64
CA VAL A 185 -3.00 -9.80 16.85
C VAL A 185 -3.05 -10.22 18.32
N THR A 186 -1.89 -10.34 18.96
CA THR A 186 -1.79 -10.69 20.38
C THR A 186 -2.43 -9.63 21.27
N ASP A 187 -2.22 -8.34 20.98
CA ASP A 187 -2.85 -7.23 21.71
C ASP A 187 -4.38 -7.23 21.54
N LEU A 188 -4.85 -7.44 20.30
CA LEU A 188 -6.29 -7.53 20.00
C LEU A 188 -6.97 -8.69 20.75
N ILE A 189 -6.34 -9.88 20.76
CA ILE A 189 -6.87 -11.04 21.49
C ILE A 189 -6.85 -10.79 23.00
N SER A 190 -5.74 -10.29 23.53
CA SER A 190 -5.55 -10.07 24.97
C SER A 190 -6.51 -9.03 25.53
N ARG A 191 -6.88 -8.02 24.72
CA ARG A 191 -7.78 -6.94 25.11
C ARG A 191 -9.23 -7.17 24.68
N SER A 192 -9.55 -8.29 24.04
CA SER A 192 -10.87 -8.56 23.42
C SER A 192 -12.08 -8.28 24.32
N SER A 193 -11.98 -8.49 25.63
CA SER A 193 -13.05 -8.23 26.61
C SER A 193 -13.20 -6.75 27.03
N THR A 194 -12.20 -5.92 26.73
CA THR A 194 -12.10 -4.51 27.14
C THR A 194 -12.15 -3.53 25.97
N LEU A 195 -11.99 -4.01 24.74
CA LEU A 195 -11.99 -3.17 23.55
C LEU A 195 -13.38 -2.60 23.30
N VAL A 196 -13.44 -1.29 23.07
CA VAL A 196 -14.65 -0.59 22.65
C VAL A 196 -14.54 -0.33 21.15
N PHE A 197 -15.48 -0.87 20.39
CA PHE A 197 -15.51 -0.71 18.95
C PHE A 197 -16.16 0.62 18.52
N PRO A 198 -15.70 1.23 17.41
CA PRO A 198 -14.68 0.71 16.49
C PRO A 198 -13.25 0.86 17.03
N VAL A 199 -12.37 -0.06 16.65
CA VAL A 199 -10.96 -0.07 17.09
C VAL A 199 -10.09 0.39 15.94
N SER A 200 -9.14 1.27 16.23
CA SER A 200 -8.12 1.74 15.30
C SER A 200 -6.85 0.92 15.43
N VAL A 201 -6.36 0.36 14.32
CA VAL A 201 -5.09 -0.35 14.26
C VAL A 201 -4.10 0.42 13.37
N THR A 202 -2.91 0.68 13.90
CA THR A 202 -1.83 1.39 13.23
C THR A 202 -0.51 0.65 13.40
N LEU A 203 -0.06 -0.04 12.34
CA LEU A 203 1.20 -0.80 12.34
C LEU A 203 2.43 0.11 12.49
N PHE A 204 3.48 -0.47 13.07
CA PHE A 204 4.79 0.14 13.32
C PHE A 204 4.71 1.38 14.20
N THR A 205 3.85 1.34 15.21
CA THR A 205 3.72 2.39 16.22
C THR A 205 3.85 1.84 17.63
N LYS A 206 4.19 2.70 18.60
CA LYS A 206 4.36 2.28 20.00
C LYS A 206 3.06 1.73 20.61
N THR A 207 1.91 2.15 20.10
CA THR A 207 0.59 1.73 20.59
C THR A 207 -0.26 1.37 19.37
N PRO A 208 -0.11 0.13 18.86
CA PRO A 208 -0.72 -0.26 17.60
C PRO A 208 -2.25 -0.26 17.63
N VAL A 209 -2.86 -0.61 18.76
CA VAL A 209 -4.31 -0.71 18.92
C VAL A 209 -4.83 0.41 19.82
N GLN A 210 -5.69 1.26 19.28
CA GLN A 210 -6.28 2.41 19.98
C GLN A 210 -7.80 2.35 19.84
N ASP A 211 -8.53 2.68 20.91
CA ASP A 211 -9.98 2.86 20.81
C ASP A 211 -10.24 4.07 19.92
N ALA A 212 -11.12 3.94 18.93
CA ALA A 212 -11.43 5.06 18.06
C ALA A 212 -12.24 6.08 18.87
N THR A 213 -11.57 7.05 19.48
CA THR A 213 -12.25 8.19 20.08
C THR A 213 -13.03 8.91 18.99
N VAL A 214 -14.35 9.01 19.18
CA VAL A 214 -15.35 9.60 18.26
C VAL A 214 -14.97 11.01 17.74
N GLN A 215 -13.98 11.66 18.34
CA GLN A 215 -13.46 12.96 17.92
C GLN A 215 -12.56 12.96 16.68
N ASP A 216 -11.91 11.85 16.31
CA ASP A 216 -10.89 11.88 15.23
C ASP A 216 -11.51 11.95 13.81
N SER A 217 -12.81 11.68 13.68
CA SER A 217 -13.52 11.76 12.40
C SER A 217 -13.77 13.19 11.91
N ARG A 218 -13.62 14.21 12.77
CA ARG A 218 -13.97 15.61 12.44
C ARG A 218 -12.77 16.51 12.08
N GLN A 219 -11.52 16.09 12.27
CA GLN A 219 -10.36 16.98 12.10
C GLN A 219 -9.57 16.82 10.78
N ARG A 220 -9.91 15.91 9.87
CA ARG A 220 -9.17 15.74 8.60
C ARG A 220 -9.63 16.61 7.42
N ILE A 221 -10.61 17.50 7.60
CA ILE A 221 -10.96 18.49 6.56
C ILE A 221 -10.76 19.89 7.16
N ASN A 222 -9.54 20.40 7.07
CA ASN A 222 -9.23 21.81 7.29
C ASN A 222 -8.97 22.45 5.92
N PRO A 223 -9.95 23.12 5.28
CA PRO A 223 -9.70 23.94 4.11
C PRO A 223 -9.41 25.36 4.59
N SER A 224 -8.14 25.68 4.83
CA SER A 224 -7.72 27.08 4.91
C SER A 224 -6.26 27.23 4.54
N ARG A 225 -6.05 27.62 3.27
CA ARG A 225 -4.88 28.41 2.85
C ARG A 225 -4.95 29.78 3.52
N SER A 226 -3.87 30.23 4.16
CA SER A 226 -3.27 31.51 3.80
C SER A 226 -1.82 31.61 4.30
N SER A 227 -0.99 32.18 3.45
CA SER A 227 0.48 32.21 3.45
C SER A 227 1.09 32.98 4.61
N SER A 228 2.29 32.58 5.07
CA SER A 228 3.54 33.38 5.01
C SER A 228 4.68 32.75 5.83
N ASN A 229 5.90 32.92 5.32
CA ASN A 229 7.22 32.81 5.94
C ASN A 229 8.01 31.49 5.80
N LEU A 230 8.96 31.58 4.86
CA LEU A 230 10.19 30.81 4.72
C LEU A 230 11.04 30.87 6.00
N LEU A 231 11.52 29.72 6.46
CA LEU A 231 12.89 29.51 6.96
C LEU A 231 13.18 28.01 7.02
N ALA A 232 14.34 27.65 6.46
CA ALA A 232 14.80 26.29 6.30
C ALA A 232 14.94 25.56 7.65
N THR A 233 14.31 24.40 7.76
CA THR A 233 14.59 23.43 8.82
C THR A 233 14.56 22.03 8.22
N SER A 234 15.64 21.29 8.44
CA SER A 234 15.77 19.87 8.12
C SER A 234 14.59 19.11 8.70
N ARG A 235 13.61 18.77 7.85
CA ARG A 235 12.45 17.96 8.23
C ARG A 235 12.86 16.51 8.22
N ARG A 236 12.95 15.89 9.40
CA ARG A 236 12.73 14.45 9.52
C ARG A 236 11.33 14.18 8.98
N PHE A 237 11.23 13.51 7.83
CA PHE A 237 9.96 13.00 7.33
C PHE A 237 9.42 11.98 8.32
N SER A 238 8.51 12.43 9.20
CA SER A 238 7.62 11.51 9.92
C SER A 238 6.62 11.01 8.89
N ALA A 239 6.73 9.74 8.51
CA ALA A 239 5.80 9.13 7.59
C ALA A 239 4.35 9.22 8.14
N PRO A 240 3.34 9.43 7.28
CA PRO A 240 1.95 9.47 7.70
C PRO A 240 1.52 8.10 8.26
N ARG A 241 0.88 8.09 9.43
CA ARG A 241 0.36 6.87 10.07
C ARG A 241 -0.74 6.21 9.22
N SER A 242 -0.72 4.89 9.08
CA SER A 242 -1.81 4.13 8.45
C SER A 242 -2.71 3.57 9.53
N THR A 243 -3.93 4.05 9.59
CA THR A 243 -4.90 3.76 10.64
C THR A 243 -6.12 3.16 9.97
N PHE A 244 -6.48 1.93 10.32
CA PHE A 244 -7.72 1.29 9.85
C PHE A 244 -8.63 0.95 11.01
N LEU A 245 -9.94 0.89 10.73
CA LEU A 245 -10.96 0.53 11.70
C LEU A 245 -11.25 -0.96 11.59
N CYS A 246 -11.13 -1.69 12.69
CA CYS A 246 -11.64 -3.05 12.81
C CYS A 246 -13.13 -2.98 13.20
N ASN A 247 -13.99 -3.52 12.35
CA ASN A 247 -15.41 -3.73 12.65
C ASN A 247 -15.59 -5.16 13.20
N PRO A 248 -16.12 -5.36 14.42
CA PRO A 248 -16.28 -6.70 15.00
C PRO A 248 -17.36 -7.53 14.31
N PHE A 249 -18.15 -6.94 13.41
CA PHE A 249 -19.24 -7.62 12.70
C PHE A 249 -18.88 -8.13 11.30
N ALA A 250 -17.64 -7.93 10.83
CA ALA A 250 -17.19 -8.56 9.59
C ALA A 250 -16.81 -10.03 9.88
N PRO A 251 -17.52 -11.04 9.34
CA PRO A 251 -17.12 -12.43 9.51
C PRO A 251 -15.74 -12.63 8.87
N LEU A 252 -14.77 -13.13 9.63
CA LEU A 252 -13.47 -13.58 9.09
C LEU A 252 -13.73 -14.77 8.16
N TYR A 253 -13.92 -14.49 6.87
CA TYR A 253 -14.08 -15.51 5.86
C TYR A 253 -12.71 -16.13 5.57
N PHE A 254 -12.41 -17.26 6.22
CA PHE A 254 -11.30 -18.11 5.78
C PHE A 254 -11.73 -18.82 4.50
N PRO A 255 -11.04 -18.61 3.36
CA PRO A 255 -11.35 -19.36 2.15
C PRO A 255 -11.11 -20.85 2.43
N SER A 256 -12.20 -21.62 2.42
CA SER A 256 -12.22 -23.07 2.51
C SER A 256 -11.59 -23.68 1.26
N GLY A 257 -10.26 -23.65 1.17
CA GLY A 257 -9.51 -24.06 -0.03
C GLY A 257 -8.13 -24.65 0.20
N PHE A 258 -7.58 -24.64 1.41
CA PHE A 258 -6.34 -25.34 1.73
C PHE A 258 -6.63 -26.75 2.28
N SER A 259 -6.99 -27.67 1.38
CA SER A 259 -6.83 -29.08 1.67
C SER A 259 -5.34 -29.43 1.64
N ARG A 260 -4.90 -30.12 2.70
CA ARG A 260 -3.53 -30.54 2.98
C ARG A 260 -2.90 -31.24 1.77
N ILE A 261 -1.68 -30.83 1.43
CA ILE A 261 -0.66 -31.73 0.87
C ILE A 261 0.14 -32.24 2.06
#